data_AF-A0A4W5M0E9-F1
#
_entry.id   AF-A0A4W5M0E9-F1
#
_cell.length_a   1.000
_cell.length_b   1.000
_cell.length_c   1.000
_cell.angle_alpha   90.00
_cell.angle_beta   90.00
_cell.angle_gamma   90.00
#
_symmetry.space_group_name_H-M   'P 1'
#
loop_
_entity.id
_entity.type
_entity.pdbx_description
1 polymer ?
#
loop_
_entity_poly.entity_id
_entity_poly.type
_entity_poly.pdbx_seq_one_letter_code
_entity_poly.pdbx_strand_id
1 'polypeptide(L)'
;MFELDMRECGDKMVTLGNQSPEAVRCFLDFCYSGEMVVTHENVDMLFQLASFLQVSVLFRACSDFLIGTLELSNCLMLLALAEGYGSASLLQRANEFVVQNFHDLSMTPDFLDMPLGVLEVCLGSDSLSVPSEEVAVRSSLRWTSHDLQTRQRLLPRLLALLRLHHVPTHTLQVHTRTQHQAQACTPPPPTHTHTR
;
A
#
# COMPACT_ATOMS: atom_id res chain seq x y z
N MET A 1 -28.87 4.18 15.24
CA MET A 1 -29.61 4.31 13.96
C MET A 1 -31.11 4.21 14.22
N PHE A 2 -31.60 3.11 14.80
CA PHE A 2 -33.03 2.95 15.12
C PHE A 2 -33.42 3.35 16.54
N GLU A 3 -32.43 3.71 17.35
CA GLU A 3 -32.60 4.28 18.68
C GLU A 3 -31.99 5.69 18.67
N LEU A 4 -32.61 6.60 19.42
CA LEU A 4 -32.21 8.00 19.66
C LEU A 4 -32.48 8.98 18.50
N ASP A 5 -33.73 9.47 18.40
CA ASP A 5 -34.18 10.71 17.73
C ASP A 5 -33.57 11.06 16.35
N MET A 6 -33.08 10.04 15.65
CA MET A 6 -32.60 10.13 14.29
C MET A 6 -33.78 10.02 13.33
N ARG A 7 -33.66 10.60 12.13
CA ARG A 7 -34.74 10.56 11.12
C ARG A 7 -35.17 9.12 10.81
N GLU A 8 -34.20 8.21 10.79
CA GLU A 8 -34.36 6.78 10.56
C GLU A 8 -35.16 6.06 11.66
N CYS A 9 -35.37 6.68 12.83
CA CYS A 9 -36.21 6.12 13.89
C CYS A 9 -37.71 6.14 13.54
N GLY A 10 -38.15 7.13 12.74
CA GLY A 10 -39.54 7.24 12.26
C GLY A 10 -39.75 6.75 10.83
N ASP A 11 -38.67 6.64 10.05
CA ASP A 11 -38.72 6.16 8.67
C ASP A 11 -38.70 4.62 8.60
N LYS A 12 -39.62 4.04 7.83
CA LYS A 12 -39.69 2.57 7.60
C LYS A 12 -38.62 2.06 6.62
N MET A 13 -37.82 2.96 6.05
CA MET A 13 -36.88 2.66 4.98
C MET A 13 -35.55 3.35 5.27
N VAL A 14 -34.46 2.59 5.22
CA VAL A 14 -33.08 3.10 5.31
C VAL A 14 -32.42 2.88 3.96
N THR A 15 -31.78 3.93 3.44
CA THR A 15 -31.02 3.86 2.19
C THR A 15 -29.54 3.67 2.49
N LEU A 16 -28.96 2.55 2.07
CA LEU A 16 -27.52 2.29 2.18
C LEU A 16 -26.83 2.75 0.89
N GLY A 17 -26.11 3.87 0.96
CA GLY A 17 -25.34 4.40 -0.17
C GLY A 17 -24.02 3.64 -0.36
N ASN A 18 -23.59 3.52 -1.62
CA ASN A 18 -22.28 2.97 -2.02
C ASN A 18 -22.02 1.51 -1.58
N GLN A 19 -23.06 0.70 -1.41
CA GLN A 19 -22.94 -0.72 -1.08
C GLN A 19 -23.41 -1.59 -2.25
N SER A 20 -22.78 -2.74 -2.43
CA SER A 20 -23.26 -3.75 -3.38
C SER A 20 -24.59 -4.34 -2.90
N PRO A 21 -25.66 -4.34 -3.73
CA PRO A 21 -26.92 -5.00 -3.39
C PRO A 21 -26.74 -6.49 -3.06
N GLU A 22 -25.79 -7.14 -3.71
CA GLU A 22 -25.45 -8.55 -3.52
C GLU A 22 -24.81 -8.78 -2.15
N ALA A 23 -23.87 -7.92 -1.76
CA ALA A 23 -23.26 -7.96 -0.42
C ALA A 23 -24.30 -7.76 0.68
N VAL A 24 -25.21 -6.79 0.51
CA VAL A 24 -26.27 -6.53 1.48
C VAL A 24 -27.22 -7.71 1.59
N ARG A 25 -27.58 -8.34 0.46
CA ARG A 25 -28.40 -9.54 0.45
C ARG A 25 -27.72 -10.70 1.20
N CYS A 26 -26.46 -11.00 0.89
CA CYS A 26 -25.69 -12.04 1.58
C CYS A 26 -25.58 -11.76 3.08
N PHE A 27 -25.38 -10.50 3.47
CA PHE A 27 -25.35 -10.10 4.86
C PHE A 27 -26.70 -10.27 5.57
N LEU A 28 -27.81 -9.94 4.91
CA LEU A 28 -29.15 -10.20 5.46
C LEU A 28 -29.41 -11.70 5.61
N ASP A 29 -29.08 -12.49 4.60
CA ASP A 29 -29.20 -13.95 4.66
C ASP A 29 -28.37 -14.51 5.84
N PHE A 30 -27.17 -13.97 6.08
CA PHE A 30 -26.36 -14.28 7.26
C PHE A 30 -27.05 -13.87 8.58
N CYS A 31 -27.64 -12.67 8.67
CA CYS A 31 -28.34 -12.24 9.89
C CYS A 31 -29.51 -13.16 10.27
N TYR A 32 -30.21 -13.74 9.28
CA TYR A 32 -31.35 -14.62 9.52
C TYR A 32 -30.97 -16.11 9.64
N SER A 33 -29.94 -16.57 8.93
CA SER A 33 -29.51 -17.97 8.94
C SER A 33 -28.42 -18.28 9.97
N GLY A 34 -27.60 -17.30 10.33
CA GLY A 34 -26.38 -17.46 11.13
C GLY A 34 -25.19 -18.02 10.36
N GLU A 35 -25.33 -18.33 9.07
CA GLU A 35 -24.29 -18.94 8.24
C GLU A 35 -23.98 -18.08 7.02
N MET A 36 -22.71 -18.04 6.62
CA MET A 36 -22.27 -17.32 5.43
C MET A 36 -20.98 -17.93 4.89
N VAL A 37 -20.89 -18.06 3.57
CA VAL A 37 -19.70 -18.57 2.88
C VAL A 37 -18.92 -17.42 2.28
N VAL A 38 -17.68 -17.24 2.73
CA VAL A 38 -16.72 -16.28 2.16
C VAL A 38 -15.97 -16.97 1.02
N THR A 39 -15.90 -16.29 -0.13
CA THR A 39 -15.25 -16.74 -1.37
C THR A 39 -14.42 -15.60 -1.95
N HIS A 40 -13.52 -15.90 -2.89
CA HIS A 40 -12.71 -14.86 -3.56
C HIS A 40 -13.54 -13.81 -4.31
N GLU A 41 -14.74 -14.17 -4.78
CA GLU A 41 -15.59 -13.26 -5.55
C GLU A 41 -16.38 -12.31 -4.63
N ASN A 42 -16.69 -12.75 -3.41
CA ASN A 42 -17.53 -11.98 -2.48
C ASN A 42 -16.75 -11.29 -1.35
N VAL A 43 -15.51 -11.71 -1.07
CA VAL A 43 -14.78 -11.27 0.11
C VAL A 43 -14.57 -9.76 0.13
N ASP A 44 -14.25 -9.16 -1.02
CA ASP A 44 -14.03 -7.71 -1.11
C ASP A 44 -15.31 -6.95 -0.75
N MET A 45 -16.43 -7.28 -1.39
CA MET A 45 -17.70 -6.59 -1.12
C MET A 45 -18.22 -6.83 0.31
N LEU A 46 -18.01 -8.04 0.86
CA LEU A 46 -18.37 -8.35 2.24
C LEU A 46 -17.47 -7.64 3.25
N PHE A 47 -16.17 -7.54 2.98
CA PHE A 47 -15.22 -6.84 3.84
C PHE A 47 -15.55 -5.35 3.93
N GLN A 48 -15.85 -4.72 2.79
CA GLN A 48 -16.31 -3.33 2.72
C GLN A 48 -17.61 -3.11 3.49
N LEU A 49 -18.60 -3.97 3.27
CA LEU A 49 -19.89 -3.89 3.94
C LEU A 49 -19.75 -4.09 5.45
N ALA A 50 -18.93 -5.04 5.88
CA ALA A 50 -18.68 -5.32 7.29
C ALA A 50 -18.01 -4.15 7.99
N SER A 51 -17.07 -3.48 7.31
CA SER A 51 -16.48 -2.22 7.78
C SER A 51 -17.52 -1.11 7.86
N PHE A 52 -18.39 -0.98 6.87
CA PHE A 52 -19.41 0.06 6.82
C PHE A 52 -20.48 -0.11 7.92
N LEU A 53 -21.01 -1.33 8.07
CA LEU A 53 -22.02 -1.67 9.08
C LEU A 53 -21.44 -1.95 10.47
N GLN A 54 -20.10 -1.92 10.62
CA GLN A 54 -19.38 -2.18 11.86
C GLN A 54 -19.65 -3.59 12.44
N VAL A 55 -19.76 -4.60 11.57
CA VAL A 55 -20.00 -6.00 11.95
C VAL A 55 -18.66 -6.71 12.17
N SER A 56 -18.16 -6.64 13.39
CA SER A 56 -16.82 -7.12 13.75
C SER A 56 -16.57 -8.62 13.47
N VAL A 57 -17.57 -9.48 13.67
CA VAL A 57 -17.45 -10.93 13.43
C VAL A 57 -17.21 -11.21 11.94
N LEU A 58 -18.01 -10.58 11.08
CA LEU A 58 -17.89 -10.69 9.63
C LEU A 58 -16.57 -10.08 9.15
N PHE A 59 -16.21 -8.90 9.67
CA PHE A 59 -14.99 -8.21 9.29
C PHE A 59 -13.73 -9.03 9.62
N ARG A 60 -13.73 -9.72 10.77
CA ARG A 60 -12.66 -10.64 11.16
C ARG A 60 -12.60 -11.86 10.24
N ALA A 61 -13.73 -12.51 9.98
CA ALA A 61 -13.78 -13.66 9.08
C ALA A 61 -13.26 -13.33 7.67
N CYS A 62 -13.65 -12.18 7.11
CA CYS A 62 -13.11 -11.69 5.85
C CYS A 62 -11.61 -11.38 5.94
N SER A 63 -11.15 -10.75 7.03
CA SER A 63 -9.72 -10.47 7.25
C SER A 63 -8.90 -11.77 7.28
N ASP A 64 -9.36 -12.78 8.00
CA ASP A 64 -8.68 -14.07 8.11
C ASP A 64 -8.63 -14.80 6.77
N PHE A 65 -9.71 -14.73 5.99
CA PHE A 65 -9.73 -15.24 4.61
C PHE A 65 -8.68 -14.52 3.76
N LEU A 66 -8.65 -13.18 3.77
CA LEU A 66 -7.70 -12.38 2.98
C LEU A 66 -6.24 -12.67 3.38
N ILE A 67 -5.96 -12.85 4.67
CA ILE A 67 -4.64 -13.27 5.16
C ILE A 67 -4.22 -14.62 4.54
N GLY A 68 -5.15 -15.57 4.45
CA GLY A 68 -4.92 -16.88 3.84
C GLY A 68 -4.63 -16.83 2.33
N THR A 69 -4.99 -15.73 1.66
CA THR A 69 -4.81 -15.53 0.23
C THR A 69 -3.60 -14.66 -0.13
N LEU A 70 -2.76 -14.29 0.84
CA LEU A 70 -1.59 -13.44 0.62
C LEU A 70 -0.58 -14.08 -0.35
N GLU A 71 -0.33 -13.38 -1.45
CA GLU A 71 0.63 -13.74 -2.50
C GLU A 71 1.44 -12.51 -2.92
N LEU A 72 2.57 -12.73 -3.60
CA LEU A 72 3.44 -11.66 -4.12
C LEU A 72 2.70 -10.70 -5.07
N SER A 73 1.73 -11.19 -5.84
CA SER A 73 0.96 -10.40 -6.80
C SER A 73 -0.11 -9.52 -6.15
N ASN A 74 -0.57 -9.85 -4.94
CA ASN A 74 -1.71 -9.19 -4.31
C ASN A 74 -1.37 -8.49 -2.99
N CYS A 75 -0.16 -8.67 -2.44
CA CYS A 75 0.22 -8.17 -1.13
C CYS A 75 0.09 -6.64 -0.99
N LEU A 76 0.45 -5.87 -2.03
CA LEU A 76 0.33 -4.41 -2.03
C LEU A 76 -1.13 -3.96 -2.05
N MET A 77 -1.98 -4.66 -2.80
CA MET A 77 -3.42 -4.40 -2.84
C MET A 77 -4.06 -4.70 -1.48
N LEU A 78 -3.72 -5.84 -0.87
CA LEU A 78 -4.23 -6.23 0.44
C LEU A 78 -3.75 -5.30 1.55
N LEU A 79 -2.52 -4.78 1.48
CA LEU A 79 -2.04 -3.71 2.36
C LEU A 79 -2.91 -2.46 2.25
N ALA A 80 -3.12 -1.96 1.04
CA ALA A 80 -3.94 -0.77 0.81
C ALA A 80 -5.39 -0.96 1.27
N LEU A 81 -5.97 -2.15 1.06
CA LEU A 81 -7.28 -2.51 1.58
C LEU A 81 -7.31 -2.52 3.11
N ALA A 82 -6.29 -3.10 3.75
CA ALA A 82 -6.20 -3.17 5.20
C ALA A 82 -6.08 -1.77 5.83
N GLU A 83 -5.30 -0.87 5.24
CA GLU A 83 -5.19 0.53 5.65
C GLU A 83 -6.51 1.28 5.43
N GLY A 84 -7.15 1.09 4.27
CA GLY A 84 -8.38 1.78 3.90
C GLY A 84 -9.58 1.44 4.79
N TYR A 85 -9.71 0.18 5.21
CA TYR A 85 -10.81 -0.30 6.06
C TYR A 85 -10.43 -0.50 7.53
N GLY A 86 -9.18 -0.23 7.91
CA GLY A 86 -8.72 -0.28 9.30
C GLY A 86 -8.57 -1.69 9.88
N SER A 87 -8.27 -2.71 9.06
CA SER A 87 -8.00 -4.07 9.57
C SER A 87 -6.57 -4.20 10.06
N ALA A 88 -6.37 -4.08 11.38
CA ALA A 88 -5.06 -4.18 12.01
C ALA A 88 -4.40 -5.56 11.81
N SER A 89 -5.17 -6.65 11.86
CA SER A 89 -4.63 -8.01 11.71
C SER A 89 -4.14 -8.27 10.28
N LEU A 90 -4.93 -7.89 9.27
CA LEU A 90 -4.54 -8.00 7.87
C LEU A 90 -3.34 -7.09 7.57
N LEU A 91 -3.35 -5.84 8.07
CA LEU A 91 -2.26 -4.89 7.88
C LEU A 91 -0.94 -5.41 8.46
N GLN A 92 -0.97 -5.95 9.68
CA GLN A 92 0.21 -6.53 10.30
C GLN A 92 0.75 -7.70 9.47
N ARG A 93 -0.12 -8.65 9.09
CA ARG A 93 0.33 -9.83 8.35
C ARG A 93 0.81 -9.52 6.94
N ALA A 94 0.16 -8.59 6.25
CA ALA A 94 0.59 -8.17 4.93
C ALA A 94 1.93 -7.42 4.99
N ASN A 95 2.17 -6.59 6.02
CA ASN A 95 3.47 -5.93 6.23
C ASN A 95 4.58 -6.96 6.49
N GLU A 96 4.34 -7.92 7.39
CA GLU A 96 5.29 -9.01 7.64
C GLU A 96 5.61 -9.79 6.37
N PHE A 97 4.60 -10.09 5.56
CA PHE A 97 4.77 -10.78 4.28
C PHE A 97 5.62 -9.98 3.29
N VAL A 98 5.37 -8.68 3.16
CA VAL A 98 6.16 -7.79 2.28
C VAL A 98 7.60 -7.68 2.74
N VAL A 99 7.86 -7.55 4.05
CA VAL A 99 9.22 -7.49 4.60
C VAL A 99 9.98 -8.80 4.35
N GLN A 100 9.31 -9.95 4.49
CA GLN A 100 9.89 -11.28 4.26
C GLN A 100 10.17 -11.59 2.78
N ASN A 101 9.39 -11.02 1.87
CA ASN A 101 9.52 -11.26 0.43
C ASN A 101 10.01 -10.01 -0.33
N PHE A 102 10.61 -9.06 0.39
CA PHE A 102 11.01 -7.76 -0.19
C PHE A 102 11.96 -7.93 -1.38
N HIS A 103 12.91 -8.85 -1.29
CA HIS A 103 13.81 -9.16 -2.40
C HIS A 103 13.06 -9.51 -3.68
N ASP A 104 12.13 -10.46 -3.62
CA ASP A 104 11.41 -10.95 -4.78
C ASP A 104 10.43 -9.90 -5.29
N LEU A 105 9.74 -9.21 -4.37
CA LEU A 105 8.88 -8.07 -4.70
C LEU A 105 9.68 -6.99 -5.43
N SER A 106 10.90 -6.68 -4.99
CA SER A 106 11.73 -5.64 -5.60
C SER A 106 12.13 -5.91 -7.05
N MET A 107 11.97 -7.16 -7.52
CA MET A 107 12.18 -7.54 -8.92
C MET A 107 10.92 -7.34 -9.78
N THR A 108 9.73 -7.43 -9.19
CA THR A 108 8.44 -7.24 -9.87
C THR A 108 8.22 -5.79 -10.34
N PRO A 109 7.35 -5.55 -11.34
CA PRO A 109 6.95 -4.20 -11.72
C PRO A 109 6.10 -3.52 -10.63
N ASP A 110 5.28 -4.28 -9.90
CA ASP A 110 4.34 -3.77 -8.90
C ASP A 110 5.04 -3.01 -7.76
N PHE A 111 6.29 -3.36 -7.49
CA PHE A 111 7.15 -2.63 -6.55
C PHE A 111 7.31 -1.15 -6.90
N LEU A 112 7.28 -0.77 -8.19
CA LEU A 112 7.44 0.62 -8.63
C LEU A 112 6.25 1.50 -8.22
N ASP A 113 5.07 0.90 -8.06
CA ASP A 113 3.82 1.54 -7.68
C ASP A 113 3.57 1.50 -6.17
N MET A 114 4.47 0.86 -5.41
CA MET A 114 4.38 0.79 -3.95
C MET A 114 4.38 2.20 -3.33
N PRO A 115 3.46 2.49 -2.39
CA PRO A 115 3.42 3.79 -1.71
C PRO A 115 4.63 3.99 -0.80
N LEU A 116 5.03 5.26 -0.63
CA LEU A 116 6.19 5.64 0.20
C LEU A 116 6.11 5.09 1.63
N GLY A 117 4.93 5.15 2.26
CA GLY A 117 4.76 4.71 3.64
C GLY A 117 5.12 3.24 3.85
N VAL A 118 4.69 2.37 2.94
CA VAL A 118 5.01 0.94 2.98
C VAL A 118 6.50 0.72 2.74
N LEU A 119 7.10 1.45 1.78
CA LEU A 119 8.54 1.37 1.52
C LEU A 119 9.36 1.79 2.74
N GLU A 120 8.97 2.85 3.44
CA GLU A 120 9.65 3.32 4.66
C GLU A 120 9.58 2.29 5.78
N VAL A 121 8.42 1.65 5.97
CA VAL A 121 8.25 0.56 6.95
C VAL A 121 9.15 -0.62 6.60
N CYS A 122 9.28 -0.97 5.32
CA CYS A 122 10.16 -2.05 4.89
C CYS A 122 11.63 -1.72 5.15
N LEU A 123 12.10 -0.55 4.71
CA LEU A 123 13.51 -0.16 4.83
C LEU A 123 13.92 0.11 6.29
N GLY A 124 12.98 0.54 7.13
CA GLY A 124 13.21 0.70 8.57
C GLY A 124 13.13 -0.59 9.38
N SER A 125 12.73 -1.71 8.76
CA SER A 125 12.60 -2.99 9.46
C SER A 125 13.94 -3.72 9.56
N ASP A 126 14.33 -4.10 10.78
CA ASP A 126 15.55 -4.86 11.04
C ASP A 126 15.51 -6.29 10.47
N SER A 127 14.32 -6.80 10.14
CA SER A 127 14.05 -8.13 9.60
C SER A 127 13.89 -8.16 8.07
N LEU A 128 14.31 -7.11 7.38
CA LEU A 128 14.23 -7.02 5.92
C LEU A 128 14.94 -8.21 5.25
N SER A 129 14.18 -8.98 4.47
CA SER A 129 14.70 -10.16 3.76
C SER A 129 15.39 -9.74 2.48
N VAL A 130 16.68 -9.40 2.60
CA VAL A 130 17.57 -9.07 1.48
C VAL A 130 18.92 -9.79 1.62
N PRO A 131 19.53 -10.22 0.50
CA PRO A 131 20.83 -10.89 0.54
C PRO A 131 21.99 -9.93 0.89
N SER A 132 21.83 -8.64 0.61
CA SER A 132 22.76 -7.59 1.01
C SER A 132 22.07 -6.23 1.07
N GLU A 133 22.60 -5.33 1.89
CA GLU A 133 22.13 -3.95 1.99
C GLU A 133 22.24 -3.20 0.64
N GLU A 134 23.17 -3.62 -0.21
CA GLU A 134 23.31 -3.10 -1.58
C GLU A 134 22.04 -3.34 -2.42
N VAL A 135 21.37 -4.49 -2.24
CA VAL A 135 20.11 -4.75 -2.94
C VAL A 135 19.03 -3.79 -2.47
N ALA A 136 18.94 -3.53 -1.16
CA ALA A 136 17.97 -2.57 -0.63
C ALA A 136 18.20 -1.16 -1.19
N VAL A 137 19.44 -0.67 -1.22
CA VAL A 137 19.80 0.63 -1.83
C VAL A 137 19.43 0.66 -3.31
N ARG A 138 19.77 -0.38 -4.08
CA ARG A 138 19.46 -0.46 -5.51
C ARG A 138 17.95 -0.49 -5.77
N SER A 139 17.18 -1.17 -4.94
CA SER A 139 15.72 -1.21 -5.02
C SER A 139 15.12 0.17 -4.70
N SER A 140 15.61 0.89 -3.68
CA SER A 140 15.18 2.27 -3.40
C SER A 140 15.51 3.24 -4.54
N LEU A 141 16.68 3.08 -5.18
CA LEU A 141 17.06 3.85 -6.36
C LEU A 141 16.18 3.54 -7.57
N ARG A 142 15.85 2.27 -7.80
CA ARG A 142 14.92 1.83 -8.85
C ARG A 142 13.53 2.47 -8.64
N TRP A 143 13.03 2.45 -7.41
CA TRP A 143 11.74 3.05 -7.05
C TRP A 143 11.74 4.58 -7.25
N THR A 144 12.83 5.24 -6.89
CA THR A 144 12.98 6.70 -7.07
C THR A 144 13.13 7.08 -8.55
N SER A 145 13.81 6.25 -9.34
CA SER A 145 14.03 6.51 -10.77
C SER A 145 12.74 6.43 -11.59
N HIS A 146 11.72 5.71 -11.11
CA HIS A 146 10.41 5.63 -11.76
C HIS A 146 9.69 6.98 -11.84
N ASP A 147 9.78 7.80 -10.79
CA ASP A 147 9.27 9.17 -10.78
C ASP A 147 10.31 10.10 -10.16
N LEU A 148 11.34 10.40 -10.95
CA LEU A 148 12.48 11.19 -10.50
C LEU A 148 12.05 12.59 -10.03
N GLN A 149 11.06 13.21 -10.67
CA GLN A 149 10.68 14.60 -10.39
C GLN A 149 10.06 14.75 -8.99
N THR A 150 9.22 13.80 -8.57
CA THR A 150 8.60 13.84 -7.24
C THR A 150 9.42 13.12 -6.18
N ARG A 151 10.00 11.95 -6.52
CA ARG A 151 10.61 11.03 -5.56
C ARG A 151 12.08 11.36 -5.26
N GLN A 152 12.79 12.13 -6.10
CA GLN A 152 14.20 12.49 -5.84
C GLN A 152 14.38 13.19 -4.49
N ARG A 153 13.40 13.98 -4.06
CA ARG A 153 13.44 14.67 -2.75
C ARG A 153 13.31 13.73 -1.56
N LEU A 154 12.74 12.54 -1.78
CA LEU A 154 12.53 11.50 -0.77
C LEU A 154 13.74 10.57 -0.62
N LEU A 155 14.61 10.51 -1.64
CA LEU A 155 15.78 9.64 -1.65
C LEU A 155 16.69 9.79 -0.41
N PRO A 156 17.04 11.01 0.06
CA PRO A 156 17.85 11.14 1.27
C PRO A 156 17.19 10.54 2.52
N ARG A 157 15.85 10.65 2.61
CA ARG A 157 15.06 10.09 3.72
C ARG A 157 15.06 8.57 3.68
N LEU A 158 14.89 7.98 2.49
CA LEU A 158 14.96 6.52 2.30
C LEU A 158 16.37 5.97 2.61
N LEU A 159 17.42 6.65 2.16
CA LEU A 159 18.80 6.25 2.43
C LEU A 159 19.18 6.35 3.90
N ALA A 160 18.57 7.27 4.66
CA ALA A 160 18.80 7.40 6.11
C ALA A 160 18.20 6.23 6.91
N LEU A 161 17.20 5.54 6.37
CA LEU A 161 16.62 4.34 6.99
C LEU A 161 17.51 3.10 6.77
N LEU A 162 18.38 3.13 5.77
CA LEU A 162 19.25 2.01 5.43
C LEU A 162 20.55 2.02 6.24
N ARG A 163 21.09 0.83 6.47
CA ARG A 163 22.36 0.61 7.17
C ARG A 163 23.53 0.83 6.23
N LEU A 164 23.73 2.09 5.83
CA LEU A 164 24.76 2.51 4.85
C LEU A 164 26.19 2.07 5.21
N HIS A 165 26.47 1.74 6.46
CA HIS A 165 27.75 1.21 6.93
C HIS A 165 28.09 -0.18 6.37
N HIS A 166 27.11 -0.96 5.92
CA HIS A 166 27.31 -2.26 5.29
C HIS A 166 27.36 -2.20 3.75
N VAL A 167 27.23 -1.01 3.16
CA VAL A 167 27.21 -0.83 1.70
C VAL A 167 28.63 -0.52 1.21
N PRO A 168 29.15 -1.26 0.21
CA PRO A 168 30.42 -0.92 -0.43
C PRO A 168 30.41 0.50 -1.02
N THR A 169 31.49 1.26 -0.81
CA THR A 169 31.60 2.67 -1.25
C THR A 169 31.46 2.88 -2.76
N HIS A 170 31.73 1.87 -3.58
CA HIS A 170 31.63 1.96 -5.04
C HIS A 170 30.18 2.12 -5.53
N THR A 171 29.20 1.47 -4.89
CA THR A 171 27.78 1.55 -5.27
C THR A 171 27.21 2.95 -5.02
N LEU A 172 27.68 3.64 -3.98
CA LEU A 172 27.30 5.02 -3.65
C LEU A 172 27.93 6.05 -4.61
N GLN A 173 29.14 5.79 -5.13
CA GLN A 173 29.86 6.70 -6.04
C GLN A 173 29.29 6.73 -7.46
N VAL A 174 28.72 5.61 -7.94
CA VAL A 174 28.15 5.54 -9.30
C VAL A 174 26.92 6.45 -9.44
N HIS A 175 26.12 6.60 -8.38
CA HIS A 175 24.84 7.31 -8.44
C HIS A 175 24.90 8.79 -8.05
N THR A 176 25.88 9.18 -7.24
CA THR A 176 26.17 10.61 -6.96
C THR A 176 26.70 11.33 -8.21
N ARG A 177 27.43 10.63 -9.09
CA ARG A 177 27.87 11.17 -10.39
C ARG A 177 26.74 11.36 -11.40
N THR A 178 25.76 10.45 -11.46
CA THR A 178 24.62 10.60 -12.39
C THR A 178 23.68 11.74 -12.00
N GLN A 179 23.52 12.06 -10.71
CA GLN A 179 22.78 13.26 -10.30
C GLN A 179 23.50 14.57 -10.64
N HIS A 180 24.83 14.62 -10.53
CA HIS A 180 25.60 15.80 -10.95
C HIS A 180 25.64 15.99 -12.47
N GLN A 181 25.59 14.92 -13.28
CA GLN A 181 25.49 15.04 -14.74
C GLN A 181 24.10 15.47 -15.22
N ALA A 182 23.01 15.09 -14.53
CA ALA A 182 21.67 15.53 -14.89
C ALA A 182 21.41 17.03 -14.65
N GLN A 183 22.06 17.63 -13.64
CA GLN A 183 21.98 19.08 -13.38
C GLN A 183 22.86 19.93 -14.33
N ALA A 184 23.82 19.34 -15.04
CA ALA A 184 24.71 20.05 -15.94
C ALA A 184 24.16 20.22 -17.37
N CYS A 185 23.04 19.56 -17.72
CA CYS A 185 22.49 19.54 -19.09
C CYS A 185 21.26 20.43 -19.32
N THR A 186 20.89 21.33 -18.41
CA THR A 186 19.87 22.36 -18.73
C THR A 186 20.50 23.45 -19.61
N PRO A 187 20.06 23.64 -20.87
CA PRO A 187 20.56 24.74 -21.70
C PRO A 187 20.11 26.09 -21.09
N PRO A 188 20.94 27.14 -21.18
CA PRO A 188 20.58 28.46 -20.67
C PRO A 188 19.37 29.04 -21.43
N PRO A 189 18.54 29.86 -20.77
CA PRO A 189 17.37 30.47 -21.41
C PRO A 189 17.81 31.39 -22.56
N PRO A 190 17.05 31.48 -23.66
CA PRO A 190 17.36 32.40 -24.75
C PRO A 190 17.24 33.83 -24.23
N THR A 191 18.37 34.55 -24.26
CA THR A 191 18.41 35.99 -24.06
C THR A 191 17.58 36.66 -25.15
N HIS A 192 16.39 37.15 -24.81
CA HIS A 192 15.64 38.07 -25.65
C HIS A 192 16.44 39.37 -25.81
N THR A 193 17.19 39.48 -26.90
CA THR A 193 17.76 40.74 -27.35
C THR A 193 16.64 41.65 -27.82
N HIS A 194 16.38 42.70 -27.04
CA HIS A 194 15.66 43.90 -27.46
C HIS A 194 16.31 44.48 -28.72
N THR A 195 15.56 44.64 -29.81
CA THR A 195 15.91 45.51 -30.94
C THR A 195 14.58 45.93 -31.58
N ARG A 196 14.01 47.04 -31.08
CA ARG A 196 13.94 48.37 -31.72
C ARG A 196 12.99 48.43 -32.90
#